data_AF-V8N5R6-F1
#
_entry.id   AF-V8N5R6-F1
#
_cell.length_a   1.000
_cell.length_b   1.000
_cell.length_c   1.000
_cell.angle_alpha   90.00
_cell.angle_beta   90.00
_cell.angle_gamma   90.00
#
_symmetry.space_group_name_H-M   'P 1'
#
loop_
_entity.id
_entity.type
_entity.pdbx_description
1 polymer ?
#
loop_
_entity_poly.entity_id
_entity_poly.type
_entity_poly.pdbx_seq_one_letter_code
_entity_poly.pdbx_strand_id
1 'polypeptide(L)'
;MSSVVLCDMFHEADQKHFGDLFKTIFTLFQLFTLDDWSLIYLTCHAAGAWYIIIFLIIYILLEYFLLLKEWQLLYNYFQIMTAIENSQQQFQSQASTTDKILDTFFEVAVKSCWKGCKHILFRRGFCLPGLF
;
A
#
# COMPACT_ATOMS: atom_id res chain seq x y z
N MET A 1 24.20 5.23 1.62
CA MET A 1 25.32 6.21 1.73
C MET A 1 25.07 7.28 2.82
N SER A 2 24.10 7.11 3.73
CA SER A 2 23.79 8.09 4.80
C SER A 2 23.84 7.51 6.23
N SER A 3 24.27 6.25 6.40
CA SER A 3 24.36 5.60 7.73
C SER A 3 25.78 5.62 8.32
N VAL A 4 26.82 5.73 7.50
CA VAL A 4 28.22 5.72 7.95
C VAL A 4 28.66 7.03 8.61
N VAL A 5 28.06 8.16 8.23
CA VAL A 5 28.40 9.50 8.77
C VAL A 5 27.82 9.70 10.19
N LEU A 6 26.72 9.03 10.52
CA LEU A 6 26.15 9.03 11.86
C LEU A 6 27.00 8.22 12.84
N CYS A 7 27.62 7.11 12.42
CA CYS A 7 28.52 6.36 13.31
C CYS A 7 29.82 7.14 13.63
N ASP A 8 30.32 7.94 12.70
CA ASP A 8 31.58 8.69 12.89
C ASP A 8 31.38 9.89 13.84
N MET A 9 30.26 10.61 13.73
CA MET A 9 29.93 11.75 14.61
C MET A 9 29.56 11.36 16.04
N PHE A 10 29.11 10.11 16.26
CA PHE A 10 28.76 9.59 17.58
C PHE A 10 29.95 8.97 18.33
N HIS A 11 31.13 8.91 17.70
CA HIS A 11 32.34 8.36 18.34
C HIS A 11 32.95 9.32 19.38
N GLU A 12 32.75 10.63 19.26
CA GLU A 12 33.34 11.64 20.15
C GLU A 12 32.45 12.07 21.32
N ALA A 13 31.15 11.79 21.27
CA ALA A 13 30.22 12.19 22.31
C ALA A 13 30.03 11.02 23.29
N ASP A 14 30.76 11.07 24.41
CA ASP A 14 30.62 10.32 25.66
C ASP A 14 29.86 8.96 25.61
N GLN A 15 30.61 7.87 25.45
CA GLN A 15 30.14 6.48 25.37
C GLN A 15 29.23 6.04 26.55
N LYS A 16 29.30 6.74 27.70
CA LYS A 16 28.45 6.46 28.88
C LYS A 16 27.06 7.08 28.77
N HIS A 17 26.94 8.30 28.25
CA HIS A 17 25.66 8.97 28.12
C HIS A 17 24.83 8.42 26.94
N PHE A 18 25.45 8.08 25.82
CA PHE A 18 24.69 7.52 24.69
C PHE A 18 24.11 6.15 25.00
N GLY A 19 24.81 5.33 25.79
CA GLY A 19 24.26 4.04 26.24
C GLY A 19 22.97 4.20 27.04
N ASP A 20 22.86 5.27 27.85
CA ASP A 20 21.69 5.53 28.67
C ASP A 20 20.55 6.20 27.86
N LEU A 21 20.90 7.04 26.89
CA LEU A 21 19.93 7.61 25.94
C LEU A 21 19.29 6.54 25.06
N PHE A 22 20.09 5.61 24.52
CA PHE A 22 19.56 4.48 23.74
C PHE A 22 18.70 3.55 24.60
N LYS A 23 19.07 3.33 25.86
CA LYS A 23 18.20 2.58 26.79
C LYS A 23 16.91 3.32 27.06
N THR A 24 16.97 4.62 27.34
CA THR A 24 15.77 5.42 27.66
C THR A 24 14.83 5.53 26.46
N ILE A 25 15.36 5.75 25.25
CA ILE A 25 14.53 5.82 24.05
C ILE A 25 13.97 4.45 23.67
N PHE A 26 14.74 3.38 23.90
CA PHE A 26 14.24 2.02 23.70
C PHE A 26 13.16 1.69 24.72
N THR A 27 13.34 2.05 26.00
CA THR A 27 12.30 1.88 27.03
C THR A 27 11.07 2.75 26.74
N LEU A 28 11.24 3.97 26.23
CA LEU A 28 10.13 4.81 25.81
C LEU A 28 9.39 4.20 24.62
N PHE A 29 10.13 3.68 23.64
CA PHE A 29 9.57 2.98 22.49
C PHE A 29 8.88 1.67 22.88
N GLN A 30 9.49 0.88 23.77
CA GLN A 30 8.91 -0.33 24.34
C GLN A 30 7.62 -0.03 25.09
N LEU A 31 7.61 1.02 25.92
CA LEU A 31 6.41 1.45 26.61
C LEU A 31 5.38 1.98 25.61
N PHE A 32 5.85 2.63 24.54
CA PHE A 32 4.98 3.07 23.44
C PHE A 32 4.24 1.90 22.78
N THR A 33 4.98 0.83 22.47
CA THR A 33 4.43 -0.40 21.88
C THR A 33 3.79 -1.34 22.90
N LEU A 34 3.79 -0.97 24.18
CA LEU A 34 3.38 -1.81 25.30
C LEU A 34 4.08 -3.19 25.29
N ASP A 35 5.38 -3.18 24.98
CA ASP A 35 6.27 -4.34 24.95
C ASP A 35 7.04 -4.42 26.28
N ASP A 36 7.13 -5.63 26.87
CA ASP A 36 7.76 -5.86 28.19
C ASP A 36 7.27 -4.95 29.35
N TRP A 37 6.06 -4.38 29.25
CA TRP A 37 5.49 -3.46 30.25
C TRP A 37 5.39 -4.06 31.66
N SER A 38 5.16 -5.38 31.76
CA SER A 38 5.03 -6.09 33.03
C SER A 38 6.36 -6.17 33.76
N LEU A 39 7.47 -6.34 33.04
CA LEU A 39 8.83 -6.34 33.60
C LEU A 39 9.20 -4.96 34.12
N ILE A 40 8.88 -3.90 33.37
CA ILE A 40 9.07 -2.50 33.79
C ILE A 40 8.26 -2.23 35.07
N TYR A 41 6.99 -2.64 35.11
CA TYR A 41 6.14 -2.49 36.29
C TYR A 41 6.71 -3.22 37.52
N LEU A 42 7.09 -4.50 37.39
CA LEU A 42 7.60 -5.30 38.52
C LEU A 42 8.94 -4.75 39.05
N THR A 43 9.83 -4.32 38.16
CA THR A 43 11.14 -3.76 38.52
C THR A 43 10.97 -2.44 39.29
N CYS A 44 10.04 -1.59 38.84
CA CYS A 44 9.76 -0.32 39.46
C CYS A 44 8.96 -0.42 40.77
N HIS A 45 8.02 -1.37 40.84
CA HIS A 45 7.30 -1.68 42.06
C HIS A 45 8.27 -2.19 43.14
N ALA A 46 9.23 -3.05 42.77
CA ALA A 46 10.28 -3.51 43.68
C ALA A 46 11.19 -2.35 44.17
N ALA A 47 11.36 -1.30 43.37
CA ALA A 47 12.06 -0.08 43.75
C ALA A 47 11.19 0.92 44.57
N GLY A 48 9.93 0.60 44.85
CA GLY A 48 9.01 1.44 45.64
C GLY A 48 8.28 2.54 44.85
N ALA A 49 8.38 2.53 43.52
CA ALA A 49 7.76 3.53 42.64
C ALA A 49 6.30 3.17 42.29
N TRP A 50 5.38 3.42 43.23
CA TRP A 50 3.95 3.10 43.09
C TRP A 50 3.24 3.90 41.98
N TYR A 51 3.73 5.09 41.62
CA TYR A 51 3.12 5.97 40.60
C TYR A 51 3.16 5.40 39.18
N ILE A 52 4.00 4.39 38.93
CA ILE A 52 4.18 3.79 37.61
C ILE A 52 2.92 3.05 37.13
N ILE A 53 2.10 2.50 38.04
CA ILE A 53 0.83 1.89 37.64
C ILE A 53 -0.16 2.92 37.10
N ILE A 54 -0.21 4.10 37.70
CA ILE A 54 -1.11 5.18 37.28
C ILE A 54 -0.68 5.69 35.91
N PHE A 55 0.63 5.86 35.71
CA PHE A 55 1.20 6.22 34.41
C PHE A 55 0.85 5.19 33.32
N LEU A 56 0.98 3.89 33.60
CA LEU A 56 0.62 2.82 32.66
C LEU A 56 -0.88 2.81 32.32
N ILE A 57 -1.76 3.03 33.30
CA ILE A 57 -3.20 3.11 33.05
C ILE A 57 -3.53 4.30 32.15
N ILE A 58 -2.98 5.48 32.43
CA ILE A 58 -3.17 6.66 31.59
C ILE A 58 -2.64 6.41 30.17
N TYR A 59 -1.49 5.75 30.05
CA TYR A 59 -0.89 5.39 28.77
C TYR A 59 -1.81 4.46 27.95
N ILE A 60 -2.30 3.38 28.57
CA ILE A 60 -3.24 2.44 27.93
C ILE A 60 -4.52 3.15 27.47
N LEU A 61 -5.04 4.09 28.26
CA LEU A 61 -6.23 4.87 27.90
C LEU A 61 -5.98 5.85 26.74
N LEU A 62 -4.82 6.53 26.74
CA LEU A 62 -4.41 7.42 25.66
C LEU A 62 -4.22 6.64 24.35
N GLU A 63 -3.50 5.52 24.39
CA GLU A 63 -3.28 4.66 23.23
C GLU A 63 -4.61 4.13 22.70
N TYR A 64 -5.50 3.66 23.59
CA TYR A 64 -6.84 3.22 23.19
C TYR A 64 -7.63 4.34 22.49
N PHE A 65 -7.58 5.58 22.99
CA PHE A 65 -8.25 6.71 22.37
C PHE A 65 -7.65 7.07 21.00
N LEU A 66 -6.31 7.05 20.88
CA LEU A 66 -5.61 7.27 19.62
C LEU A 66 -5.97 6.20 18.60
N LEU A 67 -5.94 4.92 18.99
CA LEU A 67 -6.34 3.80 18.13
C LEU A 67 -7.77 3.99 17.63
N LEU A 68 -8.73 4.31 18.49
CA LEU A 68 -10.12 4.57 18.08
C LEU A 68 -10.21 5.69 17.03
N LYS A 69 -9.41 6.75 17.20
CA LYS A 69 -9.39 7.88 16.26
C LYS A 69 -8.83 7.48 14.90
N GLU A 70 -7.75 6.71 14.89
CA GLU A 70 -7.11 6.19 13.67
C GLU A 70 -8.01 5.18 12.94
N TRP A 71 -8.69 4.29 13.66
CA TRP A 71 -9.66 3.36 13.06
C TRP A 71 -10.78 4.08 12.31
N GLN A 72 -11.27 5.21 12.84
CA GLN A 72 -12.28 6.01 12.16
C GLN A 72 -11.73 6.67 10.89
N LEU A 73 -10.48 7.14 10.92
CA LEU A 73 -9.83 7.71 9.75
C LEU A 73 -9.62 6.64 8.66
N LEU A 74 -9.14 5.46 9.05
CA LEU A 74 -8.94 4.33 8.14
C LEU A 74 -10.25 3.88 7.50
N TYR A 75 -11.33 3.79 8.29
CA TYR A 75 -12.65 3.44 7.77
C TYR A 75 -13.12 4.45 6.71
N ASN A 76 -12.97 5.75 6.98
CA ASN A 76 -13.31 6.79 6.02
C ASN A 76 -12.47 6.67 4.75
N TYR A 77 -11.18 6.39 4.88
CA TYR A 77 -10.29 6.21 3.73
C TYR A 77 -10.68 4.99 2.88
N PHE A 78 -11.06 3.88 3.51
CA PHE A 78 -11.52 2.68 2.82
C PHE A 78 -12.81 2.93 2.00
N GLN A 79 -13.76 3.68 2.57
CA GLN A 79 -14.99 4.07 1.86
C GLN A 79 -14.68 4.92 0.63
N ILE A 80 -13.76 5.88 0.75
CA ILE A 80 -13.33 6.73 -0.36
C ILE A 80 -12.64 5.89 -1.44
N MET A 81 -11.77 4.95 -1.08
CA MET A 81 -11.11 4.07 -2.05
C MET A 81 -12.13 3.19 -2.80
N THR A 82 -13.13 2.65 -2.11
CA THR A 82 -14.21 1.87 -2.75
C THR A 82 -15.03 2.74 -3.73
N ALA A 83 -15.29 4.01 -3.38
CA ALA A 83 -15.98 4.95 -4.27
C ALA A 83 -15.12 5.32 -5.50
N ILE A 84 -13.81 5.45 -5.32
CA ILE A 84 -12.86 5.72 -6.41
C ILE A 84 -12.75 4.51 -7.35
N GLU A 85 -12.70 3.28 -6.83
CA GLU A 85 -12.67 2.05 -7.63
C GLU A 85 -13.86 1.94 -8.58
N ASN A 86 -15.06 2.28 -8.12
CA ASN A 86 -16.25 2.30 -8.99
C ASN A 86 -16.10 3.29 -10.16
N SER A 87 -15.45 4.44 -9.93
CA SER A 87 -15.20 5.45 -10.96
C SER A 87 -14.05 5.02 -11.89
N GLN A 88 -12.99 4.41 -11.37
CA GLN A 88 -11.90 3.81 -12.16
C GLN A 88 -12.41 2.67 -13.06
N GLN A 89 -13.31 1.82 -12.56
CA GLN A 89 -13.96 0.77 -13.36
C GLN A 89 -14.80 1.33 -14.51
N GLN A 90 -15.43 2.51 -14.36
CA GLN A 90 -16.11 3.18 -15.47
C GLN A 90 -15.13 3.64 -16.56
N PHE A 91 -13.95 4.14 -16.21
CA PHE A 91 -12.94 4.51 -17.19
C PHE A 91 -12.30 3.29 -17.87
N GLN A 92 -12.04 2.22 -17.12
CA GLN A 92 -11.50 0.95 -17.65
C GLN A 92 -12.50 0.26 -18.59
N SER A 93 -13.79 0.26 -18.24
CA SER A 93 -14.83 -0.29 -19.11
C SER A 93 -15.01 0.52 -20.40
N GLN A 94 -14.89 1.86 -20.34
CA GLN A 94 -14.90 2.72 -21.52
C GLN A 94 -13.71 2.45 -22.45
N ALA A 95 -12.49 2.29 -21.91
CA ALA A 95 -11.33 1.91 -22.70
C ALA A 95 -11.54 0.54 -23.40
N SER A 96 -12.12 -0.44 -22.70
CA SER A 96 -12.42 -1.76 -23.29
C SER A 96 -13.51 -1.71 -24.38
N THR A 97 -14.48 -0.79 -24.29
CA THR A 97 -15.48 -0.61 -25.36
C THR A 97 -14.87 0.01 -26.60
N THR A 98 -13.91 0.93 -26.46
CA THR A 98 -13.18 1.49 -27.60
C THR A 98 -12.36 0.41 -28.31
N ASP A 99 -11.67 -0.46 -27.58
CA ASP A 99 -10.94 -1.60 -28.18
C ASP A 99 -11.89 -2.55 -28.93
N LYS A 100 -13.04 -2.90 -28.35
CA LYS A 100 -14.05 -3.74 -29.02
C LYS A 100 -14.63 -3.11 -30.29
N ILE A 101 -14.85 -1.80 -30.26
CA ILE A 101 -15.30 -1.05 -31.43
C ILE A 101 -14.22 -1.08 -32.51
N LEU A 102 -12.95 -0.89 -32.14
CA LEU A 102 -11.81 -0.92 -33.04
C LEU A 102 -11.62 -2.30 -33.68
N ASP A 103 -11.76 -3.38 -32.91
CA ASP A 103 -11.77 -4.76 -33.41
C ASP A 103 -12.91 -4.99 -34.41
N THR A 104 -14.11 -4.50 -34.10
CA THR A 104 -15.28 -4.65 -34.99
C THR A 104 -15.05 -3.89 -36.30
N PHE A 105 -14.51 -2.67 -36.23
CA PHE A 105 -14.16 -1.89 -37.43
C PHE A 105 -13.08 -2.59 -38.26
N PHE A 106 -12.03 -3.10 -37.63
CA PHE A 106 -10.95 -3.79 -38.33
C PHE A 106 -11.45 -5.10 -38.96
N GLU A 107 -12.29 -5.87 -38.26
CA GLU A 107 -12.88 -7.10 -38.77
C GLU A 107 -13.80 -6.85 -39.99
N VAL A 108 -14.63 -5.81 -39.93
CA VAL A 108 -15.50 -5.43 -41.06
C VAL A 108 -14.68 -4.91 -42.25
N ALA A 109 -13.62 -4.13 -42.01
CA ALA A 109 -12.73 -3.65 -43.06
C ALA A 109 -12.00 -4.81 -43.78
N VAL A 110 -11.50 -5.78 -43.02
CA VAL A 110 -10.85 -6.99 -43.57
C VAL A 110 -11.86 -7.83 -44.37
N LYS A 111 -13.08 -8.06 -43.85
CA LYS A 111 -14.14 -8.79 -44.57
C LYS A 111 -14.59 -8.09 -45.85
N SER A 112 -14.66 -6.75 -45.85
CA SER A 112 -15.00 -5.95 -47.03
C SER A 112 -13.92 -6.03 -48.10
N CYS A 113 -12.65 -5.91 -47.70
CA CYS A 113 -11.50 -6.08 -48.59
C CYS A 113 -11.48 -7.48 -49.22
N TRP A 114 -11.78 -8.53 -48.44
CA TRP A 114 -11.88 -9.90 -48.95
C TRP A 114 -13.05 -10.07 -49.93
N LYS A 115 -14.23 -9.49 -49.65
CA LYS A 115 -15.38 -9.54 -50.58
C LYS A 115 -15.10 -8.77 -51.89
N GLY A 116 -14.46 -7.61 -51.83
CA GLY A 116 -14.06 -6.85 -53.01
C GLY A 116 -13.02 -7.60 -53.86
N CYS A 117 -12.01 -8.20 -53.22
CA CYS A 117 -10.99 -8.99 -53.89
C CYS A 117 -11.60 -10.26 -54.55
N LYS A 118 -12.53 -10.93 -53.86
CA LYS A 118 -13.27 -12.09 -54.40
C LYS A 118 -14.09 -11.70 -55.65
N HIS A 119 -14.71 -10.52 -55.64
CA HIS A 119 -15.51 -10.04 -56.78
C HIS A 119 -14.65 -9.60 -57.99
N ILE A 120 -13.44 -9.09 -57.74
CA ILE A 120 -12.46 -8.74 -58.80
C ILE A 120 -11.79 -10.00 -59.38
N LEU A 121 -11.45 -10.98 -58.54
CA LEU A 121 -10.90 -12.28 -58.97
C LEU A 121 -11.92 -13.07 -59.80
N PHE A 122 -13.21 -13.02 -59.45
CA PHE A 122 -14.27 -13.70 -60.20
C PHE A 122 -14.53 -13.06 -61.57
N ARG A 123 -14.37 -11.73 -61.71
CA ARG A 123 -14.48 -11.02 -63.01
C ARG A 123 -13.27 -11.24 -63.94
N ARG A 124 -12.11 -11.61 -63.40
CA ARG A 124 -10.88 -11.84 -64.18
C ARG A 124 -10.65 -13.31 -64.57
N GLY A 125 -11.60 -14.21 -64.32
CA GLY A 125 -11.52 -15.60 -64.79
C GLY A 125 -10.40 -16.42 -64.15
N PHE A 126 -9.85 -15.99 -63.01
CA PHE A 126 -8.84 -16.75 -62.29
C PHE A 126 -9.55 -17.72 -61.32
N CYS A 127 -9.73 -18.96 -61.75
CA CYS A 127 -9.95 -20.08 -60.82
C CYS A 127 -8.73 -20.17 -59.89
N LEU A 128 -8.90 -19.87 -58.60
CA LEU A 128 -7.94 -20.33 -57.59
C LEU A 128 -8.10 -21.85 -57.44
N PRO A 129 -7.03 -22.65 -57.62
CA PRO A 129 -7.06 -24.06 -57.31
C PRO A 129 -6.83 -24.28 -55.81
N GLY A 130 -7.72 -25.06 -55.19
CA GLY A 130 -7.45 -25.80 -53.95
C GLY A 130 -7.79 -25.09 -52.65
N LEU A 131 -8.94 -25.45 -52.08
CA LEU A 131 -9.11 -25.61 -50.63
C LEU A 131 -10.27 -26.59 -50.39
N PHE A 132 -9.89 -27.87 -50.31
CA PHE A 132 -10.53 -28.81 -49.38
C PHE A 132 -9.95 -28.55 -47.99
#